data_AF-A0A2J8AHU4-F1
#
_entry.id   AF-A0A2J8AHU4-F1
#
_cell.length_a   1.000
_cell.length_b   1.000
_cell.length_c   1.000
_cell.angle_alpha   90.00
_cell.angle_beta   90.00
_cell.angle_gamma   90.00
#
_symmetry.space_group_name_H-M   'P 1'
#
loop_
_entity.id
_entity.type
_entity.pdbx_description
1 polymer ?
#
loop_
_entity_poly.entity_id
_entity_poly.type
_entity_poly.pdbx_seq_one_letter_code
_entity_poly.pdbx_strand_id
1 'polypeptide(L)'
;MPSVAAAPASAADAAAAAASQHELTLSQAGHQRVPRGQKRVQHGEVASYPAAAEAGGLSGPPLLAMSTAVLSDLYRLTGGRVPLIGCGGVSSGEDAYRKLRAGASLVQLYTAFAFEGPALVPRIKRELAGCLARDGFACVAEAVGADHPDIRRAAGAGGAPRRGWLW
;
A
#
# COMPACT_ATOMS: atom_id res chain seq x y z
N MET A 1 -28.05 23.78 -28.57
CA MET A 1 -26.61 23.71 -28.23
C MET A 1 -26.50 23.12 -26.83
N PRO A 2 -26.26 21.81 -26.63
CA PRO A 2 -26.08 21.27 -25.30
C PRO A 2 -24.70 21.66 -24.75
N SER A 3 -24.72 22.16 -23.52
CA SER A 3 -23.59 22.57 -22.70
C SER A 3 -22.67 21.40 -22.38
N VAL A 4 -21.36 21.57 -22.58
CA VAL A 4 -20.32 20.60 -22.20
C VAL A 4 -20.20 20.61 -20.67
N ALA A 5 -20.65 19.53 -20.04
CA ALA A 5 -20.39 19.25 -18.63
C ALA A 5 -18.88 19.01 -18.43
N ALA A 6 -18.29 19.71 -17.47
CA ALA A 6 -16.91 19.51 -17.05
C ALA A 6 -16.71 18.08 -16.54
N ALA A 7 -15.67 17.40 -17.02
CA ALA A 7 -15.29 16.06 -16.58
C ALA A 7 -14.90 16.07 -15.08
N PRO A 8 -15.24 15.04 -14.29
CA PRO A 8 -14.89 14.99 -12.88
C PRO A 8 -13.37 14.79 -12.69
N ALA A 9 -12.84 15.46 -11.66
CA ALA A 9 -11.44 15.36 -11.22
C ALA A 9 -11.04 13.90 -10.96
N SER A 10 -9.81 13.56 -11.34
CA SER A 10 -9.34 12.18 -11.35
C SER A 10 -9.20 11.62 -9.93
N ALA A 11 -9.36 10.30 -9.78
CA ALA A 11 -9.17 9.58 -8.51
C ALA A 11 -7.81 9.85 -7.81
N ALA A 12 -6.81 10.32 -8.57
CA ALA A 12 -5.51 10.73 -8.06
C ALA A 12 -5.57 12.03 -7.26
N ASP A 13 -6.43 12.98 -7.65
CA ASP A 13 -6.61 14.26 -6.97
C ASP A 13 -7.33 14.09 -5.62
N ALA A 14 -8.26 13.14 -5.54
CA ALA A 14 -8.93 12.77 -4.29
C ALA A 14 -7.98 12.11 -3.28
N ALA A 15 -7.02 11.29 -3.74
CA ALA A 15 -6.01 10.68 -2.89
C ALA A 15 -4.97 11.70 -2.40
N ALA A 16 -4.59 12.67 -3.24
CA ALA A 16 -3.75 13.79 -2.84
C ALA A 16 -4.45 14.70 -1.81
N ALA A 17 -5.73 15.01 -2.02
CA ALA A 17 -6.53 15.80 -1.08
C ALA A 17 -6.70 15.11 0.29
N ALA A 18 -6.89 13.78 0.33
CA ALA A 18 -7.00 13.03 1.58
C ALA A 18 -5.66 12.96 2.35
N ALA A 19 -4.52 12.94 1.64
CA ALA A 19 -3.19 13.01 2.25
C ALA A 19 -2.91 14.42 2.82
N SER A 20 -3.25 15.47 2.09
CA SER A 20 -3.10 16.86 2.54
C SER A 20 -4.04 17.21 3.71
N GLN A 21 -5.26 16.65 3.77
CA GLN A 21 -6.20 16.88 4.88
C GLN A 21 -5.79 16.17 6.18
N HIS A 22 -5.08 15.03 6.09
CA HIS A 22 -4.51 14.37 7.26
C HIS A 22 -3.32 15.13 7.87
N GLU A 23 -2.45 15.73 7.05
CA GLU A 23 -1.33 16.56 7.52
C GLU A 23 -1.80 17.88 8.15
N LEU A 24 -2.87 18.49 7.64
CA LEU A 24 -3.44 19.73 8.19
C LEU A 24 -4.15 19.52 9.54
N THR A 25 -4.78 18.37 9.75
CA THR A 25 -5.44 18.05 11.04
C THR A 25 -4.41 17.79 12.14
N LEU A 26 -3.22 17.28 11.79
CA LEU A 26 -2.10 17.09 12.71
C LEU A 26 -1.38 18.41 13.08
N SER A 27 -1.38 19.40 12.18
CA SER A 27 -0.80 20.73 12.45
C SER A 27 -1.67 21.62 13.35
N GLN A 28 -2.99 21.38 13.42
CA GLN A 28 -3.91 22.18 14.24
C GLN A 28 -4.13 21.62 15.67
N ALA A 29 -3.73 20.37 15.93
CA ALA A 29 -3.66 19.79 17.27
C ALA A 29 -2.38 20.25 17.99
N GLY A 30 -2.25 21.56 18.21
CA GLY A 30 -1.24 22.15 19.08
C GLY A 30 -1.43 21.63 20.51
N HIS A 31 -0.35 21.04 21.06
CA HIS A 31 -0.24 20.49 22.42
C HIS A 31 -0.81 19.09 22.66
N GLN A 32 -0.16 18.06 22.09
CA GLN A 32 -0.05 16.81 22.84
C GLN A 32 1.27 16.09 22.53
N ARG A 33 2.02 15.77 23.59
CA ARG A 33 3.27 15.00 23.55
C ARG A 33 3.08 13.74 22.70
N VAL A 34 3.86 13.62 21.64
CA VAL A 34 3.94 12.40 20.82
C VAL A 34 4.48 11.25 21.67
N PRO A 35 3.76 10.13 21.85
CA PRO A 35 4.31 8.94 22.51
C PRO A 35 5.46 8.36 21.67
N ARG A 36 6.57 8.04 22.35
CA ARG A 36 7.71 7.28 21.84
C ARG A 36 7.25 5.91 21.32
N GLY A 37 6.88 5.80 20.05
CA GLY A 37 6.30 4.56 19.51
C GLY A 37 6.52 4.28 18.03
N GLN A 38 7.36 5.02 17.30
CA GLN A 38 7.80 4.54 16.00
C GLN A 38 8.70 3.32 16.22
N LYS A 39 8.26 2.15 15.72
CA LYS A 39 8.94 0.86 15.93
C LYS A 39 10.40 0.98 15.45
N ARG A 40 11.34 0.88 16.38
CA ARG A 40 12.78 0.91 16.11
C ARG A 40 13.14 -0.33 15.29
N VAL A 41 13.45 -0.16 14.01
CA VAL A 41 13.99 -1.24 13.19
C VAL A 41 15.42 -1.51 13.65
N GLN A 42 15.77 -2.77 13.93
CA GLN A 42 17.16 -3.12 14.23
C GLN A 42 18.00 -2.94 12.96
N HIS A 43 19.09 -2.19 13.07
CA HIS A 43 19.90 -1.66 11.96
C HIS A 43 20.79 -2.72 11.25
N GLY A 44 20.33 -3.96 11.10
CA GLY A 44 21.16 -5.03 10.52
C GLY A 44 21.59 -4.74 9.07
N GLU A 45 20.68 -4.21 8.24
CA GLU A 45 20.88 -4.05 6.80
C GLU A 45 21.49 -2.69 6.41
N VAL A 46 21.39 -1.69 7.29
CA VAL A 46 21.87 -0.32 7.05
C VAL A 46 23.04 0.09 7.95
N ALA A 47 23.59 -0.82 8.76
CA ALA A 47 24.66 -0.54 9.72
C ALA A 47 25.91 0.14 9.11
N SER A 48 26.16 -0.08 7.82
CA SER A 48 27.32 0.47 7.10
C SER A 48 27.14 1.92 6.63
N TYR A 49 25.93 2.50 6.72
CA TYR A 49 25.66 3.85 6.21
C TYR A 49 25.93 4.92 7.28
N PRO A 50 26.45 6.11 6.90
CA PRO A 50 26.82 7.17 7.85
C PRO A 50 25.64 7.63 8.73
N ALA A 51 24.44 7.65 8.17
CA ALA A 51 23.22 8.06 8.85
C ALA A 51 22.55 6.94 9.69
N ALA A 52 23.15 5.74 9.77
CA ALA A 52 22.54 4.60 10.46
C ALA A 52 22.33 4.83 11.97
N ALA A 53 23.12 5.72 12.57
CA ALA A 53 23.03 6.06 13.98
C ALA A 53 22.05 7.22 14.28
N GLU A 54 21.46 7.83 13.24
CA GLU A 54 20.53 8.96 13.42
C GLU A 54 19.21 8.52 14.08
N ALA A 55 18.64 9.43 14.87
CA ALA A 55 17.33 9.22 15.45
C ALA A 55 16.25 9.51 14.40
N GLY A 56 15.54 8.47 13.94
CA GLY A 56 14.48 8.60 12.93
C GLY A 56 13.82 7.26 12.58
N GLY A 57 12.81 7.32 11.70
CA GLY A 57 12.19 6.12 11.12
C GLY A 57 12.93 5.68 9.86
N LEU A 58 13.18 4.38 9.71
CA LEU A 58 13.75 3.82 8.49
C LEU A 58 12.67 3.79 7.40
N SER A 59 13.05 4.08 6.15
CA SER A 59 12.16 3.98 4.98
C SER A 59 12.82 3.24 3.82
N GLY A 60 12.08 2.99 2.74
CA GLY A 60 12.62 2.33 1.55
C GLY A 60 12.74 0.79 1.64
N PRO A 61 13.58 0.17 0.79
CA PRO A 61 13.66 -1.28 0.63
C PRO A 61 13.79 -2.11 1.92
N PRO A 62 14.54 -1.67 2.96
CA PRO A 62 14.64 -2.42 4.22
C PRO A 62 13.31 -2.61 4.95
N LEU A 63 12.32 -1.74 4.70
CA LEU A 63 10.98 -1.89 5.27
C LEU A 63 10.15 -2.98 4.59
N LEU A 64 10.50 -3.41 3.37
CA LEU A 64 9.60 -4.23 2.54
C LEU A 64 9.18 -5.51 3.27
N ALA A 65 10.13 -6.27 3.82
CA ALA A 65 9.83 -7.52 4.51
C ALA A 65 8.95 -7.30 5.75
N MET A 66 9.35 -6.39 6.64
CA MET A 66 8.63 -6.12 7.89
C MET A 66 7.22 -5.59 7.64
N SER A 67 7.09 -4.62 6.73
CA SER A 67 5.78 -4.04 6.41
C SER A 67 4.85 -5.02 5.69
N THR A 68 5.40 -5.98 4.93
CA THR A 68 4.61 -7.06 4.31
C THR A 68 4.14 -8.07 5.36
N ALA A 69 4.99 -8.42 6.34
CA ALA A 69 4.60 -9.29 7.44
C ALA A 69 3.45 -8.69 8.27
N VAL A 70 3.57 -7.42 8.65
CA VAL A 70 2.50 -6.68 9.37
C VAL A 70 1.20 -6.69 8.57
N LEU A 71 1.29 -6.50 7.26
CA LEU A 71 0.12 -6.49 6.39
C LEU A 71 -0.58 -7.84 6.33
N SER A 72 0.19 -8.93 6.25
CA SER A 72 -0.32 -10.31 6.36
C SER A 72 -1.03 -10.54 7.69
N ASP A 73 -0.45 -10.07 8.81
CA ASP A 73 -1.06 -10.24 10.13
C ASP A 73 -2.37 -9.46 10.26
N LEU A 74 -2.41 -8.22 9.76
CA LEU A 74 -3.64 -7.42 9.73
C LEU A 74 -4.71 -8.05 8.84
N TYR A 75 -4.33 -8.62 7.70
CA TYR A 75 -5.26 -9.34 6.83
C TYR A 75 -5.88 -10.54 7.56
N ARG A 76 -5.07 -11.28 8.33
CA ARG A 76 -5.54 -12.37 9.18
C ARG A 76 -6.52 -11.89 10.25
N LEU A 77 -6.15 -10.88 11.01
CA LEU A 77 -6.96 -10.35 12.12
C LEU A 77 -8.30 -9.78 11.66
N THR A 78 -8.34 -9.20 10.47
CA THR A 78 -9.58 -8.63 9.89
C THR A 78 -10.43 -9.68 9.17
N GLY A 79 -9.90 -10.89 8.96
CA GLY A 79 -10.53 -11.93 8.15
C GLY A 79 -10.72 -11.49 6.69
N GLY A 80 -9.83 -10.66 6.16
CA GLY A 80 -9.89 -10.13 4.79
C GLY A 80 -11.08 -9.20 4.49
N ARG A 81 -11.79 -8.73 5.51
CA ARG A 81 -12.99 -7.88 5.35
C ARG A 81 -12.69 -6.39 5.23
N VAL A 82 -11.52 -5.96 5.72
CA VAL A 82 -11.09 -4.56 5.70
C VAL A 82 -10.10 -4.37 4.55
N PRO A 83 -10.34 -3.44 3.61
CA PRO A 83 -9.35 -3.10 2.59
C PRO A 83 -8.08 -2.55 3.23
N LEU A 84 -6.92 -3.12 2.87
CA LEU A 84 -5.62 -2.70 3.38
C LEU A 84 -4.82 -1.99 2.29
N ILE A 85 -4.05 -0.97 2.66
CA ILE A 85 -3.11 -0.29 1.78
C ILE A 85 -1.70 -0.74 2.17
N GLY A 86 -0.98 -1.34 1.23
CA GLY A 86 0.41 -1.75 1.40
C GLY A 86 1.36 -0.59 1.20
N CYS A 87 2.07 -0.19 2.26
CA CYS A 87 3.15 0.77 2.20
C CYS A 87 4.47 0.14 2.68
N GLY A 88 5.59 0.79 2.37
CA GLY A 88 6.93 0.41 2.81
C GLY A 88 7.70 -0.43 1.78
N GLY A 89 8.75 0.18 1.21
CA GLY A 89 9.79 -0.52 0.44
C GLY A 89 9.42 -1.05 -0.94
N VAL A 90 8.35 -0.55 -1.55
CA VAL A 90 7.94 -0.98 -2.91
C VAL A 90 8.67 -0.17 -3.97
N SER A 91 9.48 -0.84 -4.79
CA SER A 91 10.18 -0.26 -5.95
C SER A 91 10.00 -1.05 -7.24
N SER A 92 9.37 -2.23 -7.19
CA SER A 92 9.10 -3.07 -8.37
C SER A 92 7.67 -3.59 -8.42
N GLY A 93 7.26 -4.12 -9.57
CA GLY A 93 5.98 -4.82 -9.72
C GLY A 93 5.90 -6.10 -8.89
N GLU A 94 7.03 -6.79 -8.70
CA GLU A 94 7.11 -7.97 -7.83
C GLU A 94 6.90 -7.59 -6.35
N ASP A 95 7.41 -6.44 -5.90
CA ASP A 95 7.16 -5.97 -4.53
C ASP A 95 5.70 -5.57 -4.32
N ALA A 96 5.11 -4.87 -5.29
CA ALA A 96 3.67 -4.57 -5.27
C ALA A 96 2.85 -5.86 -5.25
N TYR A 97 3.25 -6.85 -6.04
CA TYR A 97 2.62 -8.16 -6.09
C TYR A 97 2.68 -8.90 -4.75
N ARG A 98 3.85 -8.91 -4.09
CA ARG A 98 3.99 -9.47 -2.72
C ARG A 98 3.05 -8.80 -1.72
N LYS A 99 2.91 -7.47 -1.78
CA LYS A 99 1.96 -6.75 -0.91
C LYS A 99 0.52 -7.20 -1.17
N LEU A 100 0.13 -7.33 -2.44
CA LEU A 100 -1.21 -7.78 -2.82
C LEU A 100 -1.47 -9.20 -2.28
N ARG A 101 -0.53 -10.14 -2.54
CA ARG A 101 -0.64 -11.53 -2.06
C ARG A 101 -0.72 -11.65 -0.54
N ALA A 102 -0.02 -10.78 0.20
CA ALA A 102 -0.11 -10.69 1.64
C ALA A 102 -1.42 -10.08 2.17
N GLY A 103 -2.27 -9.51 1.30
CA GLY A 103 -3.60 -9.00 1.69
C GLY A 103 -3.89 -7.55 1.33
N ALA A 104 -2.96 -6.85 0.66
CA ALA A 104 -3.17 -5.45 0.32
C ALA A 104 -4.17 -5.36 -0.84
N SER A 105 -5.07 -4.39 -0.79
CA SER A 105 -5.96 -4.05 -1.90
C SER A 105 -5.38 -2.94 -2.77
N LEU A 106 -4.50 -2.11 -2.21
CA LEU A 106 -3.81 -1.00 -2.87
C LEU A 106 -2.36 -0.95 -2.41
N VAL A 107 -1.49 -0.29 -3.18
CA VAL A 107 -0.07 -0.12 -2.83
C VAL A 107 0.35 1.34 -2.97
N GLN A 108 1.08 1.86 -1.98
CA GLN A 108 1.59 3.22 -1.96
C GLN A 108 3.09 3.26 -2.27
N LEU A 109 3.49 4.21 -3.11
CA LEU A 109 4.88 4.47 -3.47
C LEU A 109 5.28 5.84 -2.89
N TYR A 110 6.44 5.90 -2.22
CA TYR A 110 7.03 7.16 -1.77
C TYR A 110 8.52 7.17 -2.09
N THR A 111 9.34 6.45 -1.32
CA THR A 111 10.80 6.47 -1.45
C THR A 111 11.25 6.18 -2.89
N ALA A 112 10.79 5.08 -3.49
CA ALA A 112 11.14 4.75 -4.86
C ALA A 112 10.68 5.80 -5.87
N PHE A 113 9.50 6.40 -5.68
CA PHE A 113 9.00 7.44 -6.57
C PHE A 113 9.84 8.72 -6.49
N ALA A 114 10.29 9.09 -5.29
CA ALA A 114 11.16 10.23 -5.08
C ALA A 114 12.54 10.06 -5.74
N PHE A 115 13.09 8.83 -5.76
CA PHE A 115 14.41 8.55 -6.36
C PHE A 115 14.36 8.21 -7.85
N GLU A 116 13.34 7.50 -8.31
CA GLU A 116 13.27 6.96 -9.68
C GLU A 116 12.32 7.76 -10.60
N GLY A 117 11.55 8.67 -10.01
CA GLY A 117 10.67 9.57 -10.74
C GLY A 117 9.45 8.90 -11.37
N PRO A 118 8.73 9.62 -12.25
CA PRO A 118 7.41 9.22 -12.73
C PRO A 118 7.41 7.96 -13.61
N ALA A 119 8.54 7.63 -14.23
CA ALA A 119 8.69 6.41 -15.05
C ALA A 119 8.56 5.11 -14.25
N LEU A 120 8.65 5.18 -12.91
CA LEU A 120 8.46 4.06 -12.01
C LEU A 120 7.06 3.44 -12.13
N VAL A 121 6.02 4.27 -12.20
CA VAL A 121 4.63 3.81 -12.20
C VAL A 121 4.29 2.90 -13.39
N PRO A 122 4.55 3.27 -14.66
CA PRO A 122 4.29 2.38 -15.79
C PRO A 122 5.16 1.12 -15.77
N ARG A 123 6.38 1.17 -15.20
CA ARG A 123 7.23 0.00 -15.02
C ARG A 123 6.59 -1.00 -14.05
N ILE A 124 6.22 -0.54 -12.86
CA ILE A 124 5.55 -1.36 -11.83
C ILE A 124 4.27 -1.98 -12.38
N LYS A 125 3.45 -1.20 -13.11
CA LYS A 125 2.22 -1.72 -13.72
C LYS A 125 2.47 -2.87 -14.70
N ARG A 126 3.49 -2.75 -15.57
CA ARG A 126 3.85 -3.79 -16.54
C ARG A 126 4.38 -5.04 -15.85
N GLU A 127 5.28 -4.87 -14.89
CA GLU A 127 5.85 -5.98 -14.12
C GLU A 127 4.77 -6.70 -13.32
N LEU A 128 3.87 -5.96 -12.65
CA LEU A 128 2.74 -6.51 -11.91
C LEU A 128 1.80 -7.31 -12.82
N ALA A 129 1.49 -6.81 -14.01
CA ALA A 129 0.69 -7.55 -14.98
C ALA A 129 1.35 -8.88 -15.37
N GLY A 130 2.68 -8.89 -15.53
CA GLY A 130 3.45 -10.12 -15.74
C GLY A 130 3.34 -11.10 -14.57
N CYS A 131 3.39 -10.61 -13.33
CA CYS A 131 3.25 -11.44 -12.13
C CYS A 131 1.86 -12.06 -12.02
N LEU A 132 0.80 -11.28 -12.32
CA LEU A 132 -0.58 -11.77 -12.32
C LEU A 132 -0.78 -12.86 -13.37
N ALA A 133 -0.31 -12.62 -14.60
CA ALA A 133 -0.41 -13.60 -15.68
C ALA A 133 0.36 -14.88 -15.37
N ARG A 134 1.56 -14.77 -14.78
CA ARG A 134 2.39 -15.90 -14.37
C ARG A 134 1.67 -16.82 -13.36
N ASP A 135 0.97 -16.23 -12.40
CA ASP A 135 0.31 -16.98 -11.32
C ASP A 135 -1.18 -17.29 -11.65
N GLY A 136 -1.64 -16.95 -12.87
CA GLY A 136 -2.97 -17.30 -13.37
C GLY A 136 -4.11 -16.40 -12.88
N PHE A 137 -3.80 -15.19 -12.39
CA PHE A 137 -4.80 -14.22 -11.95
C PHE A 137 -5.28 -13.34 -13.11
N ALA A 138 -6.60 -13.26 -13.30
CA ALA A 138 -7.22 -12.42 -14.33
C ALA A 138 -7.23 -10.94 -13.94
N CYS A 139 -7.22 -10.63 -12.64
CA CYS A 139 -7.16 -9.26 -12.14
C CYS A 139 -6.48 -9.16 -10.77
N VAL A 140 -6.11 -7.93 -10.39
CA VAL A 140 -5.48 -7.63 -9.09
C VAL A 140 -6.32 -8.14 -7.91
N ALA A 141 -7.65 -8.03 -8.00
CA ALA A 141 -8.55 -8.44 -6.92
C ALA A 141 -8.44 -9.94 -6.59
N GLU A 142 -8.09 -10.77 -7.57
CA GLU A 142 -7.88 -12.20 -7.37
C GLU A 142 -6.56 -12.52 -6.70
N ALA A 143 -5.55 -11.64 -6.79
CA ALA A 143 -4.28 -11.82 -6.09
C ALA A 143 -4.33 -11.36 -4.62
N VAL A 144 -5.32 -10.53 -4.23
CA VAL A 144 -5.41 -9.97 -2.87
C VAL A 144 -5.55 -11.06 -1.81
N GLY A 145 -4.56 -11.22 -0.95
CA GLY A 145 -4.57 -12.24 0.11
C GLY A 145 -4.37 -13.66 -0.41
N ALA A 146 -3.80 -13.86 -1.60
CA ALA A 146 -3.55 -15.19 -2.17
C ALA A 146 -2.70 -16.11 -1.25
N ASP A 147 -1.91 -15.53 -0.34
CA ASP A 147 -1.13 -16.29 0.65
C ASP A 147 -1.98 -16.76 1.85
N HIS A 148 -3.27 -16.43 1.89
CA HIS A 148 -4.23 -16.75 2.95
C HIS A 148 -5.47 -17.49 2.41
N PRO A 149 -5.31 -18.71 1.87
CA PRO A 149 -6.40 -19.43 1.19
C PRO A 149 -7.56 -19.81 2.12
N ASP A 150 -7.27 -20.07 3.39
CA ASP A 150 -8.23 -20.35 4.45
C ASP A 150 -9.20 -19.17 4.68
N ILE A 151 -8.65 -17.96 4.77
CA ILE A 151 -9.42 -16.72 4.95
C ILE A 151 -10.25 -16.41 3.72
N ARG A 152 -9.67 -16.58 2.53
CA ARG A 152 -10.38 -16.34 1.27
C ARG A 152 -11.58 -17.27 1.09
N ARG A 153 -11.46 -18.54 1.50
CA ARG A 153 -12.59 -19.48 1.49
C ARG A 153 -13.67 -19.07 2.48
N ALA A 154 -13.28 -18.66 3.69
CA ALA A 154 -14.23 -18.19 4.71
C ALA A 154 -14.98 -16.91 4.26
N ALA A 155 -14.30 -15.97 3.61
CA ALA A 155 -14.91 -14.76 3.06
C ALA A 155 -15.87 -15.07 1.89
N GLY A 156 -15.54 -16.05 1.04
CA GLY A 156 -16.38 -16.50 -0.07
C GLY A 156 -17.64 -17.29 0.36
N ALA A 157 -17.59 -17.93 1.53
CA ALA A 157 -18.71 -18.72 2.07
C ALA A 157 -19.80 -17.87 2.76
N GLY A 158 -19.60 -16.55 2.92
CA GLY A 158 -20.37 -15.74 3.88
C GLY A 158 -21.01 -14.43 3.40
N GLY A 159 -21.03 -14.04 2.12
CA GLY A 159 -21.62 -12.73 1.80
C GLY A 159 -21.86 -12.35 0.34
N ALA A 160 -23.07 -11.83 0.13
CA ALA A 160 -23.67 -11.17 -1.03
C ALA A 160 -22.75 -10.33 -1.94
N PRO A 161 -23.16 -10.10 -3.22
CA PRO A 161 -22.35 -9.42 -4.22
C PRO A 161 -21.94 -8.01 -3.77
N ARG A 162 -20.64 -7.75 -3.96
CA ARG A 162 -19.97 -6.47 -3.69
C ARG A 162 -20.66 -5.38 -4.51
N ARG A 163 -21.50 -4.55 -3.89
CA ARG A 163 -22.00 -3.33 -4.53
C ARG A 163 -20.79 -2.47 -4.85
N GLY A 164 -20.56 -2.28 -6.14
CA GLY A 164 -19.50 -1.44 -6.66
C GLY A 164 -19.64 -0.03 -6.12
N TRP A 165 -18.54 0.53 -5.66
CA TRP A 165 -18.40 1.96 -5.46
C TRP A 165 -18.40 2.59 -6.85
N LEU A 166 -19.60 2.99 -7.30
CA LEU A 166 -19.79 3.83 -8.48
C LEU A 166 -19.26 5.23 -8.14
N TRP A 167 -18.39 5.73 -9.02
CA TRP A 167 -17.98 7.13 -9.08
C TRP A 167 -19.13 8.00 -9.58
#